data_AF-A0A1G8LHL6-F1
#
_entry.id   AF-A0A1G8LHL6-F1
#
_cell.length_a   1.000
_cell.length_b   1.000
_cell.length_c   1.000
_cell.angle_alpha   90.00
_cell.angle_beta   90.00
_cell.angle_gamma   90.00
#
_symmetry.space_group_name_H-M   'P 1'
#
loop_
_entity.id
_entity.type
_entity.pdbx_description
1 polymer ?
#
loop_
_entity_poly.entity_id
_entity_poly.type
_entity_poly.pdbx_seq_one_letter_code
_entity_poly.pdbx_strand_id
1 'polypeptide(L)'
;MAQYAISCSVYRGGTSRGLFFHEKDLPTKEWEKQQVFLEAVDAYNPSQIDGLGSGTSHTSKVVVISPSEREDADVNYTFYQIGIGQEIVDDKGTCGNLMAAVGAFAVNEQLVNPSNGIGVTVRASNTNIGKIISIHVPIAKR
;
A
#
# COMPACT_ATOMS: atom_id res chain seq x y z
N MET A 1 6.64 23.74 15.64
CA MET A 1 5.71 23.42 14.54
C MET A 1 5.07 22.09 14.86
N ALA A 2 3.75 21.95 14.67
CA ALA A 2 3.05 20.69 14.91
C ALA A 2 3.16 19.82 13.66
N GLN A 3 3.46 18.53 13.84
CA GLN A 3 3.37 17.55 12.75
C GLN A 3 1.91 17.15 12.52
N TYR A 4 1.58 16.78 11.30
CA TYR A 4 0.27 16.24 10.94
C TYR A 4 0.34 14.70 10.94
N ALA A 5 -0.59 14.04 11.64
CA ALA A 5 -0.60 12.60 11.76
C ALA A 5 -1.50 11.97 10.68
N ILE A 6 -0.97 11.00 9.95
CA ILE A 6 -1.71 10.16 9.00
C ILE A 6 -1.51 8.71 9.40
N SER A 7 -2.61 7.97 9.53
CA SER A 7 -2.57 6.53 9.80
C SER A 7 -1.90 5.79 8.65
N CYS A 8 -0.89 4.98 8.97
CA CYS A 8 -0.25 4.10 8.02
C CYS A 8 0.18 2.80 8.69
N SER A 9 0.38 1.77 7.87
CA SER A 9 0.99 0.52 8.30
C SER A 9 2.22 0.20 7.46
N VAL A 10 3.21 -0.46 8.06
CA VAL A 10 4.39 -0.95 7.33
C VAL A 10 4.26 -2.45 7.15
N TYR A 11 4.18 -2.92 5.91
CA TYR A 11 4.09 -4.33 5.58
C TYR A 11 5.30 -4.79 4.79
N ARG A 12 5.76 -6.02 5.08
CA ARG A 12 6.60 -6.78 4.16
C ARG A 12 5.72 -7.66 3.29
N GLY A 13 5.83 -7.53 1.97
CA GLY A 13 5.24 -8.44 1.00
C GLY A 13 6.34 -9.01 0.10
N GLY A 14 6.41 -10.34 -0.03
CA GLY A 14 7.52 -10.98 -0.75
C GLY A 14 8.87 -10.48 -0.24
N THR A 15 9.76 -10.05 -1.14
CA THR A 15 11.07 -9.47 -0.80
C THR A 15 11.09 -7.94 -0.73
N SER A 16 9.94 -7.29 -0.53
CA SER A 16 9.82 -5.83 -0.45
C SER A 16 9.07 -5.38 0.79
N ARG A 17 9.31 -4.14 1.20
CA ARG A 17 8.59 -3.45 2.29
C ARG A 17 7.96 -2.18 1.72
N GLY A 18 6.76 -1.85 2.16
CA GLY A 18 6.09 -0.63 1.75
C GLY A 18 5.22 -0.06 2.87
N LEU A 19 4.91 1.23 2.72
CA LEU A 19 3.91 1.93 3.53
C LEU A 19 2.54 1.70 2.92
N PHE A 20 1.58 1.33 3.74
CA PHE A 20 0.21 1.03 3.36
C PHE A 20 -0.70 2.06 4.00
N PHE A 21 -1.52 2.72 3.19
CA PHE A 21 -2.47 3.73 3.61
C PHE A 21 -3.88 3.32 3.18
N HIS A 22 -4.87 3.65 4.01
CA HIS A 22 -6.24 3.73 3.50
C HIS A 22 -6.39 5.03 2.72
N GLU A 23 -7.08 4.97 1.58
CA GLU A 23 -7.36 6.16 0.76
C GLU A 23 -8.13 7.24 1.53
N LYS A 24 -9.05 6.82 2.43
CA LYS A 24 -9.85 7.73 3.27
C LYS A 24 -9.02 8.57 4.26
N ASP A 25 -7.80 8.13 4.57
CA ASP A 25 -6.92 8.81 5.53
C ASP A 25 -5.97 9.80 4.82
N LEU A 26 -5.99 9.83 3.49
CA LEU A 26 -5.14 10.69 2.66
C LEU A 26 -5.89 11.93 2.17
N PRO A 27 -5.16 13.01 1.83
CA PRO A 27 -5.75 14.16 1.13
C PRO A 27 -6.43 13.75 -0.18
N THR A 28 -7.53 14.42 -0.51
CA THR A 28 -8.28 14.16 -1.75
C THR A 28 -7.60 14.72 -2.99
N LYS A 29 -6.82 15.80 -2.86
CA LYS A 29 -6.05 16.36 -3.96
C LYS A 29 -4.82 15.50 -4.22
N GLU A 30 -4.65 15.08 -5.47
CA GLU A 30 -3.59 14.14 -5.85
C GLU A 30 -2.19 14.67 -5.54
N TRP A 31 -1.93 15.96 -5.75
CA TRP A 31 -0.62 16.54 -5.43
C TRP A 31 -0.36 16.57 -3.91
N GLU A 32 -1.36 16.86 -3.07
CA GLU A 32 -1.21 16.83 -1.60
C GLU A 32 -0.97 15.39 -1.12
N LYS A 33 -1.67 14.42 -1.70
CA LYS A 33 -1.45 12.99 -1.46
C LYS A 33 -0.03 12.55 -1.81
N GLN A 34 0.48 12.98 -2.96
CA GLN A 34 1.84 12.66 -3.38
C GLN A 34 2.90 13.30 -2.48
N GLN A 35 2.66 14.52 -1.97
CA GLN A 35 3.54 15.13 -0.96
C GLN A 35 3.61 14.28 0.31
N VAL A 36 2.49 13.74 0.79
CA VAL A 36 2.48 12.79 1.91
C VAL A 36 3.39 11.59 1.62
N PHE A 37 3.38 11.05 0.41
CA PHE A 37 4.23 9.89 0.06
C PHE A 37 5.71 10.24 0.05
N LEU A 38 6.06 11.39 -0.54
CA LEU A 38 7.43 11.88 -0.60
C LEU A 38 8.01 12.13 0.80
N GLU A 39 7.24 12.78 1.67
CA GLU A 39 7.63 13.04 3.06
C GLU A 39 7.69 11.75 3.88
N ALA A 40 6.68 10.87 3.77
CA ALA A 40 6.60 9.65 4.57
C ALA A 40 7.76 8.68 4.33
N VAL A 41 8.31 8.64 3.11
CA VAL A 41 9.52 7.83 2.82
C VAL A 41 10.81 8.64 2.86
N ASP A 42 10.76 9.96 3.03
CA ASP A 42 11.89 10.87 2.89
C ASP A 42 12.60 10.77 1.51
N ALA A 43 11.82 10.99 0.45
CA ALA A 43 12.28 10.83 -0.94
C ALA A 43 13.45 11.75 -1.34
N TYR A 44 13.61 12.88 -0.65
CA TYR A 44 14.61 13.92 -0.93
C TYR A 44 16.02 13.50 -0.49
N ASN A 45 16.13 12.61 0.50
CA ASN A 45 17.41 12.15 1.03
C ASN A 45 17.76 10.76 0.49
N PRO A 46 18.96 10.54 -0.07
CA PRO A 46 19.39 9.22 -0.53
C PRO A 46 19.39 8.13 0.56
N SER A 47 19.59 8.53 1.83
CA SER A 47 19.51 7.63 2.98
C SER A 47 18.09 7.38 3.47
N GLN A 48 17.13 8.26 3.14
CA GLN A 48 15.76 8.25 3.65
C GLN A 48 15.68 8.21 5.19
N ILE A 49 16.64 8.86 5.85
CA ILE A 49 16.86 8.74 7.30
C ILE A 49 15.77 9.42 8.13
N ASP A 50 15.09 10.42 7.57
CA ASP A 50 14.04 11.19 8.26
C ASP A 50 12.63 10.68 7.90
N GLY A 51 12.54 9.53 7.25
CA GLY A 51 11.29 8.89 6.87
C GLY A 51 11.29 7.39 7.15
N LEU A 52 10.26 6.69 6.66
CA LEU A 52 10.11 5.24 6.82
C LEU A 52 10.71 4.43 5.66
N GLY A 53 11.31 5.13 4.69
CA GLY A 53 12.15 4.55 3.65
C GLY A 53 13.44 3.94 4.23
N SER A 54 14.27 3.35 3.36
CA SER A 54 15.59 2.84 3.79
C SER A 54 16.64 2.92 2.67
N GLY A 55 16.49 3.88 1.76
CA GLY A 55 17.45 4.17 0.70
C GLY A 55 17.58 3.08 -0.37
N THR A 56 16.62 2.15 -0.47
CA THR A 56 16.62 1.09 -1.49
C THR A 56 15.29 1.00 -2.22
N SER A 57 15.32 0.62 -3.49
CA SER A 57 14.10 0.49 -4.32
C SER A 57 13.09 -0.51 -3.75
N HIS A 58 13.55 -1.49 -2.94
CA HIS A 58 12.71 -2.48 -2.27
C HIS A 58 12.01 -1.97 -1.00
N THR A 59 12.38 -0.78 -0.51
CA THR A 59 11.89 -0.17 0.74
C THR A 59 11.33 1.24 0.57
N SER A 60 11.52 1.87 -0.60
CA SER A 60 10.90 3.14 -0.97
C SER A 60 9.63 2.89 -1.80
N LYS A 61 8.55 2.46 -1.13
CA LYS A 61 7.32 2.01 -1.79
C LYS A 61 6.09 2.40 -0.98
N VAL A 62 5.03 2.81 -1.69
CA VAL A 62 3.73 3.10 -1.10
C VAL A 62 2.65 2.26 -1.77
N VAL A 63 1.66 1.84 -0.98
CA VAL A 63 0.44 1.18 -1.43
C VAL A 63 -0.75 1.90 -0.81
N VAL A 64 -1.69 2.31 -1.64
CA VAL A 64 -2.96 2.90 -1.22
C VAL A 64 -4.07 1.89 -1.44
N ILE A 65 -4.93 1.71 -0.44
CA ILE A 65 -6.02 0.72 -0.47
C ILE A 65 -7.34 1.39 -0.14
N SER A 66 -8.41 0.99 -0.83
CA SER A 66 -9.79 1.38 -0.52
C SER A 66 -10.76 0.21 -0.73
N PRO A 67 -11.94 0.23 -0.10
CA PRO A 67 -13.03 -0.67 -0.47
C PRO A 67 -13.35 -0.55 -1.96
N SER A 68 -13.67 -1.66 -2.64
CA SER A 68 -14.15 -1.61 -4.01
C SER A 68 -15.67 -1.54 -4.07
N GLU A 69 -16.21 -0.76 -5.01
CA GLU A 69 -17.64 -0.77 -5.36
C GLU A 69 -17.96 -1.78 -6.48
N ARG A 70 -16.94 -2.46 -7.01
CA ARG A 70 -17.10 -3.44 -8.08
C ARG A 70 -17.61 -4.77 -7.53
N GLU A 71 -18.43 -5.47 -8.29
CA GLU A 71 -18.93 -6.81 -7.89
C GLU A 71 -17.83 -7.90 -7.93
N ASP A 72 -16.80 -7.69 -8.75
CA ASP A 72 -15.72 -8.65 -9.00
C ASP A 72 -14.44 -8.39 -8.18
N ALA A 73 -14.43 -7.34 -7.34
CA ALA A 73 -13.31 -7.01 -6.46
C ALA A 73 -13.82 -6.64 -5.06
N ASP A 74 -13.05 -7.00 -4.04
CA ASP A 74 -13.37 -6.66 -2.65
C ASP A 74 -12.66 -5.35 -2.24
N VAL A 75 -11.44 -5.12 -2.75
CA VAL A 75 -10.65 -3.90 -2.52
C VAL A 75 -10.06 -3.36 -3.82
N ASN A 76 -9.85 -2.05 -3.86
CA ASN A 76 -8.97 -1.40 -4.84
C ASN A 76 -7.59 -1.21 -4.20
N TYR A 77 -6.54 -1.32 -5.01
CA TYR A 77 -5.23 -0.87 -4.57
C TYR A 77 -4.41 -0.23 -5.70
N THR A 78 -3.64 0.79 -5.32
CA THR A 78 -2.68 1.49 -6.18
C THR A 78 -1.29 1.35 -5.60
N PHE A 79 -0.32 0.93 -6.40
CA PHE A 79 1.10 0.92 -6.04
C PHE A 79 1.78 2.20 -6.53
N TYR A 80 2.69 2.72 -5.72
CA TYR A 80 3.58 3.82 -6.08
C TYR A 80 5.03 3.46 -5.76
N GLN A 81 5.90 3.56 -6.76
CA GLN A 81 7.34 3.56 -6.57
C GLN A 81 7.77 4.99 -6.23
N ILE A 82 8.45 5.17 -5.10
CA ILE A 82 8.93 6.49 -4.69
C ILE A 82 10.43 6.59 -4.97
N GLY A 83 10.85 7.77 -5.40
CA GLY A 83 12.25 8.13 -5.64
C GLY A 83 13.12 8.03 -4.38
N ILE A 84 14.44 7.98 -4.60
CA ILE A 84 15.45 7.98 -3.55
C ILE A 84 16.44 9.07 -3.93
N GLY A 85 16.53 10.13 -3.12
CA GLY A 85 17.27 11.35 -3.46
C GLY A 85 16.63 12.19 -4.58
N GLN A 86 15.35 11.97 -4.88
CA GLN A 86 14.62 12.65 -5.97
C GLN A 86 13.11 12.68 -5.69
N GLU A 87 12.46 13.77 -6.10
CA GLU A 87 11.02 14.01 -5.96
C GLU A 87 10.22 13.28 -7.05
N ILE A 88 10.21 11.96 -7.00
CA ILE A 88 9.49 11.13 -7.99
C ILE A 88 8.48 10.24 -7.28
N VAL A 89 7.23 10.30 -7.76
CA VAL A 89 6.17 9.36 -7.45
C VAL A 89 5.73 8.72 -8.76
N ASP A 90 5.94 7.41 -8.91
CA ASP A 90 5.63 6.67 -10.13
C ASP A 90 4.55 5.61 -9.87
N ASP A 91 3.41 5.78 -10.53
CA ASP A 91 2.22 4.92 -10.48
C ASP A 91 2.01 4.10 -11.76
N LYS A 92 2.94 4.15 -12.72
CA LYS A 92 2.81 3.41 -14.00
C LYS A 92 3.13 1.93 -13.85
N GLY A 93 3.83 1.56 -12.79
CA GLY A 93 4.28 0.20 -12.52
C GLY A 93 3.34 -0.59 -11.60
N THR A 94 3.72 -1.85 -11.37
CA THR A 94 3.16 -2.68 -10.29
C THR A 94 4.29 -3.30 -9.48
N CYS A 95 3.98 -3.84 -8.30
CA CYS A 95 4.95 -4.56 -7.48
C CYS A 95 4.40 -5.91 -7.05
N GLY A 96 4.72 -6.98 -7.79
CA GLY A 96 4.28 -8.36 -7.49
C GLY A 96 4.57 -8.80 -6.05
N ASN A 97 5.67 -8.33 -5.46
CA ASN A 97 6.01 -8.57 -4.06
C ASN A 97 4.98 -8.01 -3.08
N LEU A 98 4.60 -6.74 -3.23
CA LEU A 98 3.65 -6.10 -2.31
C LEU A 98 2.21 -6.55 -2.54
N MET A 99 1.87 -7.11 -3.72
CA MET A 99 0.57 -7.75 -3.94
C MET A 99 0.27 -8.82 -2.90
N ALA A 100 1.28 -9.58 -2.44
CA ALA A 100 1.10 -10.58 -1.39
C ALA A 100 0.68 -9.98 -0.04
N ALA A 101 1.09 -8.73 0.24
CA ALA A 101 0.73 -8.03 1.46
C ALA A 101 -0.64 -7.34 1.38
N VAL A 102 -1.13 -7.00 0.17
CA VAL A 102 -2.46 -6.38 -0.02
C VAL A 102 -3.58 -7.24 0.57
N GLY A 103 -3.56 -8.55 0.32
CA GLY A 103 -4.55 -9.46 0.88
C GLY A 103 -4.51 -9.49 2.42
N ALA A 104 -3.31 -9.58 3.00
CA ALA A 104 -3.15 -9.58 4.46
C ALA A 104 -3.60 -8.26 5.10
N PHE A 105 -3.26 -7.12 4.48
CA PHE A 105 -3.73 -5.81 4.90
C PHE A 105 -5.26 -5.74 4.87
N ALA A 106 -5.89 -6.15 3.77
CA ALA A 106 -7.34 -6.10 3.62
C ALA A 106 -8.08 -6.92 4.69
N VAL A 107 -7.53 -8.07 5.09
CA VAL A 107 -8.10 -8.86 6.18
C VAL A 107 -7.86 -8.21 7.54
N ASN A 108 -6.64 -7.76 7.83
CA ASN A 108 -6.29 -7.16 9.12
C ASN A 108 -7.07 -5.88 9.39
N GLU A 109 -7.32 -5.09 8.35
CA GLU A 109 -8.07 -3.84 8.39
C GLU A 109 -9.58 -4.02 8.20
N GLN A 110 -10.07 -5.28 8.23
CA GLN A 110 -11.48 -5.63 8.16
C GLN A 110 -12.19 -5.16 6.87
N LEU A 111 -11.43 -4.95 5.80
CA LEU A 111 -11.99 -4.69 4.46
C LEU A 111 -12.56 -5.97 3.84
N VAL A 112 -12.02 -7.13 4.23
CA VAL A 112 -12.54 -8.45 3.87
C VAL A 112 -12.69 -9.30 5.12
N ASN A 113 -13.91 -9.77 5.39
CA ASN A 113 -14.19 -10.61 6.53
C ASN A 113 -13.91 -12.10 6.21
N PRO A 114 -13.00 -12.77 6.93
CA PRO A 114 -12.75 -14.19 6.72
C PRO A 114 -13.94 -15.01 7.22
N SER A 115 -14.53 -15.82 6.35
CA SER A 115 -15.68 -16.67 6.69
C SER A 115 -15.26 -17.89 7.50
N ASN A 116 -15.07 -17.78 8.83
CA ASN A 116 -14.86 -18.85 9.84
C ASN A 116 -13.89 -20.03 9.51
N GLY A 117 -13.16 -19.95 8.41
CA GLY A 117 -12.31 -20.97 7.83
C GLY A 117 -10.83 -20.70 8.10
N ILE A 118 -9.99 -21.56 7.52
CA ILE A 118 -8.52 -21.48 7.65
C ILE A 118 -7.87 -20.55 6.63
N GLY A 119 -8.67 -19.85 5.82
CA GLY A 119 -8.21 -18.98 4.76
C GLY A 119 -9.35 -18.18 4.15
N VAL A 120 -9.02 -17.10 3.46
CA VAL A 120 -9.95 -16.26 2.70
C VAL A 120 -9.31 -15.86 1.38
N THR A 121 -10.09 -15.79 0.31
CA THR A 121 -9.63 -15.25 -0.97
C THR A 121 -10.04 -13.79 -1.05
N VAL A 122 -9.05 -12.90 -1.18
CA VAL A 122 -9.24 -11.48 -1.41
C VAL A 122 -9.09 -11.20 -2.92
N ARG A 123 -10.10 -10.60 -3.54
CA ARG A 123 -10.05 -10.11 -4.92
C ARG A 123 -9.68 -8.63 -4.89
N ALA A 124 -8.47 -8.31 -5.34
CA ALA A 124 -7.96 -6.95 -5.34
C ALA A 124 -7.90 -6.39 -6.77
N SER A 125 -8.58 -5.29 -7.03
CA SER A 125 -8.47 -4.53 -8.27
C SER A 125 -7.21 -3.65 -8.22
N ASN A 126 -6.20 -4.00 -9.01
CA ASN A 126 -5.04 -3.15 -9.22
C ASN A 126 -5.41 -2.00 -10.16
N THR A 127 -5.41 -0.79 -9.64
CA THR A 127 -5.78 0.43 -10.36
C THR A 127 -4.71 0.89 -11.36
N ASN A 128 -3.42 0.57 -11.10
CA ASN A 128 -2.32 0.90 -12.01
C ASN A 128 -2.50 0.25 -13.40
N ILE A 129 -3.02 -0.99 -13.44
CA ILE A 129 -3.13 -1.79 -14.68
C ILE A 129 -4.56 -2.23 -15.02
N GLY A 130 -5.55 -1.90 -14.19
CA GLY A 130 -6.95 -2.29 -14.40
C GLY A 130 -7.18 -3.80 -14.40
N LYS A 131 -6.47 -4.54 -13.53
CA LYS A 131 -6.57 -6.01 -13.43
C LYS A 131 -6.97 -6.46 -12.03
N ILE A 132 -7.73 -7.54 -11.96
CA ILE A 132 -8.12 -8.18 -10.71
C ILE A 132 -7.12 -9.28 -10.39
N ILE A 133 -6.71 -9.32 -9.13
CA ILE A 133 -5.80 -10.32 -8.59
C ILE A 133 -6.50 -11.04 -7.45
N SER A 134 -6.51 -12.36 -7.51
CA SER A 134 -7.03 -13.21 -6.43
C SER A 134 -5.88 -13.62 -5.51
N ILE A 135 -5.97 -13.26 -4.24
CA ILE A 135 -4.95 -13.49 -3.22
C ILE A 135 -5.54 -14.41 -2.17
N HIS A 136 -5.01 -15.62 -2.04
CA HIS A 136 -5.41 -16.52 -0.97
C HIS A 136 -4.60 -16.22 0.30
N VAL A 137 -5.28 -15.81 1.36
CA VAL A 137 -4.69 -15.42 2.64
C VAL A 137 -5.02 -16.50 3.68
N PRO A 138 -4.03 -17.19 4.26
CA PRO A 138 -4.26 -18.13 5.33
C PRO A 138 -4.67 -17.39 6.62
N ILE A 139 -5.65 -17.93 7.34
CA ILE A 139 -6.19 -17.39 8.58
C ILE A 139 -5.97 -18.40 9.69
N ALA A 140 -5.21 -17.99 10.72
CA ALA A 140 -5.09 -18.76 11.94
C ALA A 140 -6.26 -18.41 12.87
N LYS A 141 -6.96 -19.43 13.39
CA LYS A 141 -7.84 -19.23 14.55
C LYS A 141 -6.95 -18.92 15.74
N ARG A 142 -7.14 -17.75 16.35
CA ARG A 142 -6.55 -17.43 17.65
C ARG A 142 -7.36 -18.10 18.76
#